data_AF-J1RLX8-F1
#
_entry.id   AF-J1RLX8-F1
#
_cell.length_a   1.000
_cell.length_b   1.000
_cell.length_c   1.000
_cell.angle_alpha   90.00
_cell.angle_beta   90.00
_cell.angle_gamma   90.00
#
_symmetry.space_group_name_H-M   'P 1'
#
loop_
_entity.id
_entity.type
_entity.pdbx_description
1 polymer ?
#
loop_
_entity_poly.entity_id
_entity_poly.type
_entity_poly.pdbx_seq_one_letter_code
_entity_poly.pdbx_strand_id
1 'polypeptide(L)' 'MLPYVLFLAVLPLVNRVTPTVLGLPFLFFWTLLATLATPSAVWLARRGDRARGRG' A
#
# COMPACT_ATOMS: atom_id res chain seq x y z
N MET A 1 -30.40 -24.22 -2.97
CA MET A 1 -30.05 -23.41 -1.78
C MET A 1 -28.67 -23.73 -1.20
N LEU A 2 -28.20 -24.98 -1.30
CA LEU A 2 -26.86 -25.39 -0.88
C LEU A 2 -25.69 -24.50 -1.38
N PRO A 3 -25.67 -24.02 -2.65
CA PRO A 3 -24.57 -23.16 -3.11
C PRO A 3 -24.53 -21.81 -2.38
N TYR A 4 -25.71 -21.29 -2.04
CA TYR A 4 -25.87 -19.97 -1.40
C TYR A 4 -25.38 -19.98 0.05
N VAL A 5 -25.70 -21.05 0.78
CA VAL A 5 -25.28 -21.23 2.17
C VAL A 5 -23.76 -21.45 2.26
N LEU A 6 -23.19 -22.25 1.35
CA LEU A 6 -21.74 -22.42 1.25
C LEU A 6 -21.02 -21.11 0.93
N PHE A 7 -21.57 -20.30 0.02
CA PHE A 7 -21.00 -19.00 -0.34
C PHE A 7 -20.99 -18.04 0.86
N LEU A 8 -22.11 -17.97 1.60
CA LEU A 8 -22.21 -17.16 2.82
C LEU A 8 -21.31 -17.66 3.96
N ALA A 9 -21.09 -18.97 4.07
CA ALA A 9 -20.21 -19.55 5.08
C ALA A 9 -18.71 -19.32 4.78
N VAL A 10 -18.34 -19.31 3.49
CA VAL A 10 -16.97 -18.99 3.04
C VAL A 10 -16.70 -17.49 3.14
N LEU A 11 -17.72 -16.63 2.98
CA LEU A 11 -17.62 -15.17 3.02
C LEU A 11 -16.85 -14.65 4.23
N PRO A 12 -17.16 -14.98 5.50
CA PRO A 12 -16.38 -14.52 6.65
C PRO A 12 -14.99 -15.17 6.75
N LEU A 13 -14.68 -16.23 6.01
CA LEU A 13 -13.36 -16.84 5.99
C LEU A 13 -12.42 -16.09 5.02
N VAL A 14 -12.94 -15.65 3.87
CA VAL A 14 -12.21 -14.77 2.94
C VAL A 14 -12.25 -13.30 3.36
N ASN A 15 -13.34 -12.87 4.01
CA ASN A 15 -13.53 -11.49 4.47
C ASN A 15 -12.88 -11.22 5.84
N ARG A 16 -12.14 -12.20 6.39
CA ARG A 16 -11.20 -12.02 7.53
C ARG A 16 -9.93 -11.28 7.14
N VAL A 17 -9.72 -11.08 5.85
CA VAL A 17 -8.66 -10.23 5.33
C VAL A 17 -9.13 -8.79 5.57
N THR A 18 -8.93 -8.27 6.77
CA THR A 18 -8.56 -6.86 6.87
C THR A 18 -7.17 -6.84 6.26
N PRO A 19 -6.98 -6.44 4.98
CA PRO A 19 -5.68 -6.51 4.37
C PRO A 19 -4.81 -5.59 5.21
N THR A 20 -3.91 -6.18 5.99
CA THR A 20 -3.12 -5.48 6.99
C THR A 20 -1.67 -5.77 6.70
N VAL A 21 -0.91 -4.72 6.45
CA VAL A 21 0.51 -4.79 6.14
C VAL A 21 1.24 -4.20 7.33
N LEU A 22 2.09 -4.99 8.00
CA LEU A 22 2.79 -4.58 9.24
C LEU A 22 1.85 -4.10 10.37
N GLY A 23 0.62 -4.64 10.43
CA GLY A 23 -0.39 -4.22 11.41
C GLY A 23 -1.18 -2.95 11.05
N LEU A 24 -0.88 -2.32 9.90
CA LEU A 24 -1.61 -1.17 9.38
C LEU A 24 -2.63 -1.60 8.31
N PRO A 25 -3.83 -1.00 8.24
CA PRO A 25 -4.77 -1.26 7.16
C PRO A 25 -4.12 -0.98 5.79
N PHE A 26 -4.41 -1.80 4.80
CA PHE A 26 -3.79 -1.76 3.47
C PHE A 26 -3.84 -0.39 2.82
N LEU A 27 -5.00 0.24 2.80
CA LEU A 27 -5.16 1.57 2.23
C LEU A 27 -4.31 2.61 2.97
N PHE A 28 -4.23 2.52 4.30
CA PHE A 28 -3.37 3.37 5.14
C PHE A 28 -1.89 3.14 4.87
N PHE A 29 -1.46 1.89 4.75
CA PHE A 29 -0.09 1.54 4.41
C PHE A 29 0.32 2.16 3.08
N TRP A 30 -0.52 2.02 2.05
CA TRP A 30 -0.25 2.59 0.72
C TRP A 30 -0.29 4.12 0.71
N THR A 31 -1.20 4.75 1.45
CA THR A 31 -1.22 6.22 1.55
C THR A 31 0.02 6.75 2.28
N LEU A 32 0.40 6.14 3.41
CA LEU A 32 1.62 6.51 4.13
C LEU A 32 2.86 6.33 3.25
N LEU A 33 2.94 5.22 2.52
CA LEU A 33 4.01 4.95 1.57
C LEU A 33 4.07 6.04 0.49
N ALA A 34 2.93 6.40 -0.11
CA ALA A 34 2.86 7.45 -1.13
C ALA A 34 3.27 8.82 -0.57
N THR A 35 2.83 9.17 0.64
CA THR A 35 3.21 10.42 1.32
C THR A 35 4.71 10.50 1.56
N LEU A 36 5.39 9.40 1.87
CA LEU A 36 6.85 9.36 2.02
C LEU A 36 7.58 9.25 0.67
N ALA A 37 6.95 8.62 -0.33
CA ALA A 37 7.48 8.50 -1.68
C ALA A 37 7.63 9.85 -2.37
N THR A 38 6.69 10.78 -2.20
CA THR A 38 6.76 12.11 -2.81
C THR A 38 8.00 12.92 -2.39
N PRO A 39 8.27 13.17 -1.10
CA PRO A 39 9.44 13.92 -0.68
C PRO A 39 10.74 13.16 -0.95
N SER A 40 10.75 11.82 -0.86
CA SER A 40 11.95 11.03 -1.17
C SER A 40 12.30 11.10 -2.67
N ALA A 41 11.31 11.02 -3.56
CA ALA A 41 11.49 11.22 -4.99
C ALA A 41 12.01 12.63 -5.31
N VAL A 42 11.43 13.68 -4.72
CA VAL A 42 11.89 15.07 -4.88
C VAL A 42 13.32 15.25 -4.36
N TRP A 43 13.65 14.62 -3.23
CA TRP A 43 14.99 14.68 -2.66
C TRP A 43 16.02 13.96 -3.55
N LEU A 44 15.68 12.78 -4.07
CA LEU A 44 16.49 12.02 -5.02
C LEU A 44 16.73 12.81 -6.31
N ALA A 45 15.69 13.42 -6.88
CA ALA A 45 15.79 14.29 -8.05
C ALA A 45 16.73 15.47 -7.78
N ARG A 46 16.51 16.20 -6.67
CA ARG A 46 17.36 17.32 -6.26
C ARG A 46 18.83 16.91 -6.05
N ARG A 47 19.07 15.70 -5.50
CA ARG A 47 20.43 15.17 -5.31
C ARG A 47 21.07 14.85 -6.66
N GLY A 48 20.33 14.25 -7.59
CA GLY A 48 20.78 13.97 -8.95
C GLY A 48 21.13 15.25 -9.72
N ASP A 49 20.26 16.26 -9.66
CA ASP A 49 20.50 17.55 -10.32
C ASP A 49 21.75 18.25 -9.78
N ARG A 50 21.97 18.21 -8.45
CA ARG A 50 23.20 18.75 -7.85
C ARG A 50 24.46 17.97 -8.20
N ALA A 51 24.36 16.66 -8.38
CA ALA A 51 25.49 15.84 -8.81
C ALA A 51 25.84 16.15 -10.27
N ARG A 52 24.86 16.54 -11.09
CA ARG A 52 25.03 16.84 -12.52
C ARG A 52 25.42 18.29 -12.81
N GLY A 53 25.05 19.25 -11.97
CA GLY A 53 25.46 20.66 -12.07
C GLY A 53 26.91 20.97 -11.63
N ARG A 54 27.73 19.96 -11.32
CA ARG A 54 29.18 20.09 -11.05
C ARG A 54 30.05 19.60 -12.23
N GLY A 55 29.45 19.32 -13.39
CA GLY A 55 30.16 18.98 -14.63
C GLY A 55 30.36 20.19 -15.53
#